data_AF-M5JUW4-F1
#
_entry.id   AF-M5JUW4-F1
#
_cell.length_a   1.000
_cell.length_b   1.000
_cell.length_c   1.000
_cell.angle_alpha   90.00
_cell.angle_beta   90.00
_cell.angle_gamma   90.00
#
_symmetry.space_group_name_H-M   'P 1'
#
loop_
_entity.id
_entity.type
_entity.pdbx_description
1 polymer ?
#
loop_
_entity_poly.entity_id
_entity_poly.type
_entity_poly.pdbx_seq_one_letter_code
_entity_poly.pdbx_strand_id
1 'polypeptide(L)' 'MASSKKISGPKSDGKYPDRNIDCQTAIAFRVVELIEEAENSGWTAIEAAKAIQEVSRGLFVGHAGKDRNE' A
#
# COMPACT_ATOMS: atom_id res chain seq x y z
N MET A 1 -13.00 -7.79 17.71
CA MET A 1 -12.06 -6.70 18.04
C MET A 1 -11.11 -6.57 16.88
N ALA A 2 -11.25 -5.54 16.03
CA ALA A 2 -10.24 -5.27 14.99
C ALA A 2 -8.98 -4.80 15.71
N SER A 3 -7.95 -5.64 15.72
CA SER A 3 -6.66 -5.28 16.29
C SER A 3 -6.11 -4.12 15.45
N SER A 4 -6.02 -2.94 16.05
CA SER A 4 -5.39 -1.78 15.42
C SER A 4 -3.88 -2.02 15.38
N LYS A 5 -3.42 -2.97 14.56
CA LYS A 5 -2.01 -3.23 14.34
C LYS A 5 -1.45 -1.99 13.65
N LYS A 6 -0.71 -1.18 14.41
CA LYS A 6 -0.08 0.05 13.93
C LYS A 6 0.98 -0.31 12.90
N ILE A 7 0.93 0.35 11.74
CA ILE A 7 2.02 0.33 10.77
C ILE A 7 3.21 1.02 11.44
N SER A 8 4.33 0.32 11.57
CA SER A 8 5.58 0.90 12.06
C SER A 8 6.25 1.73 10.96
N GLY A 9 6.80 2.90 11.31
CA GLY A 9 7.64 3.66 10.40
C GLY A 9 8.97 2.96 10.10
N PRO A 10 9.77 3.49 9.15
CA PRO A 10 11.11 2.98 8.87
C PRO A 10 12.01 2.97 10.12
N LYS A 11 12.93 1.99 10.21
CA LYS A 11 13.83 1.83 11.37
C LYS A 11 14.72 3.04 11.66
N SER A 12 15.15 3.75 10.62
CA SER A 12 15.88 5.02 10.75
C SER A 12 15.53 5.98 9.62
N ASP A 13 15.85 7.26 9.86
CA ASP A 13 15.93 8.26 8.82
C ASP A 13 17.10 7.96 7.87
N GLY A 14 17.00 8.44 6.63
CA GLY A 14 18.04 8.26 5.61
C GLY A 14 17.94 6.93 4.82
N LYS A 15 19.01 6.63 4.06
CA LYS A 15 19.11 5.41 3.26
C LYS A 15 19.81 4.32 4.07
N TYR A 16 19.15 3.18 4.23
CA TYR A 16 19.77 1.93 4.69
C TYR A 16 19.37 0.79 3.73
N PRO A 17 20.19 -0.27 3.59
CA PRO A 17 20.03 -1.28 2.54
C PRO A 17 18.61 -1.87 2.43
N ASP A 18 18.00 -2.18 3.57
CA ASP A 18 16.70 -2.88 3.60
C ASP A 18 15.49 -1.95 3.74
N ARG A 19 15.65 -0.63 3.59
CA ARG A 19 14.58 0.34 3.85
C ARG A 19 13.32 0.08 3.02
N ASN A 20 13.49 -0.31 1.76
CA ASN A 20 12.35 -0.64 0.90
C ASN A 20 11.62 -1.89 1.39
N ILE A 21 12.35 -2.92 1.81
CA ILE A 21 11.78 -4.19 2.30
C ILE A 21 11.06 -3.96 3.64
N ASP A 22 11.66 -3.18 4.54
CA ASP A 22 11.06 -2.83 5.83
C ASP A 22 9.76 -2.04 5.64
N CYS A 23 9.74 -1.05 4.75
CA CYS A 23 8.52 -0.31 4.43
C CYS A 23 7.42 -1.22 3.87
N GLN A 24 7.76 -2.12 2.94
CA GLN A 24 6.81 -3.08 2.37
C GLN A 24 6.26 -4.04 3.44
N THR A 25 7.14 -4.58 4.27
CA THR A 25 6.79 -5.51 5.35
C THR A 25 5.86 -4.84 6.37
N ALA A 26 6.10 -3.57 6.69
CA ALA A 26 5.29 -2.81 7.63
C ALA A 26 3.83 -2.63 7.17
N ILE A 27 3.59 -2.55 5.85
CA ILE A 27 2.25 -2.36 5.29
C ILE A 27 1.59 -3.66 4.82
N ALA A 28 2.37 -4.71 4.54
CA ALA A 28 1.90 -5.94 3.91
C ALA A 28 0.68 -6.54 4.62
N PHE A 29 0.69 -6.59 5.96
CA PHE A 29 -0.44 -7.09 6.73
C PHE A 29 -1.74 -6.32 6.47
N ARG A 30 -1.69 -4.98 6.39
CA ARG A 30 -2.88 -4.16 6.12
C ARG A 30 -3.36 -4.29 4.68
N VAL A 31 -2.44 -4.51 3.74
CA VAL A 31 -2.79 -4.78 2.33
C VAL A 31 -3.51 -6.12 2.21
N VAL A 32 -3.08 -7.14 2.95
CA VAL A 32 -3.77 -8.44 3.01
C VAL A 32 -5.18 -8.28 3.59
N GLU A 33 -5.34 -7.58 4.72
CA GLU A 33 -6.68 -7.30 5.30
C GLU A 33 -7.60 -6.60 4.28
N LEU A 34 -7.08 -5.63 3.53
CA LEU A 34 -7.86 -4.94 2.51
C LEU A 34 -8.28 -5.86 1.35
N ILE A 35 -7.43 -6.82 0.98
CA ILE A 35 -7.78 -7.84 -0.03
C ILE A 35 -8.88 -8.75 0.53
N GLU A 36 -8.76 -9.21 1.77
CA GLU A 36 -9.78 -10.05 2.42
C GLU A 36 -11.13 -9.33 2.52
N GLU A 37 -11.14 -8.03 2.86
CA GLU A 37 -12.36 -7.20 2.86
C GLU A 37 -13.00 -7.09 1.46
N ALA A 38 -12.20 -6.99 0.41
CA ALA A 38 -12.68 -6.98 -0.97
C ALA A 38 -13.23 -8.35 -1.40
N GLU A 39 -12.57 -9.44 -1.02
CA GLU A 39 -13.05 -10.80 -1.29
C GLU A 39 -14.39 -11.08 -0.59
N ASN A 40 -14.54 -10.62 0.66
CA ASN A 40 -15.81 -10.67 1.39
C ASN A 40 -16.94 -9.87 0.70
N SER A 41 -16.56 -8.91 -0.15
CA SER A 41 -17.47 -8.12 -0.99
C SER A 41 -17.70 -8.73 -2.38
N GLY A 42 -17.19 -9.95 -2.64
CA GLY A 42 -17.40 -10.70 -3.87
C GLY A 42 -16.33 -10.52 -4.95
N TRP A 43 -15.21 -9.88 -4.63
CA TRP A 43 -14.09 -9.71 -5.56
C TRP A 43 -13.22 -10.98 -5.55
N THR A 44 -12.49 -11.22 -6.62
CA THR A 44 -11.33 -12.13 -6.55
C THR A 44 -10.13 -11.41 -5.91
N ALA A 45 -9.24 -12.14 -5.22
CA ALA A 45 -7.97 -11.59 -4.75
C ALA A 45 -7.18 -10.86 -5.85
N ILE A 46 -7.23 -11.34 -7.10
CA ILE A 46 -6.53 -10.74 -8.24
C ILE A 46 -7.13 -9.38 -8.60
N GLU A 47 -8.46 -9.25 -8.62
CA GLU A 47 -9.13 -7.96 -8.87
C GLU A 47 -8.83 -6.95 -7.78
N ALA A 48 -8.89 -7.38 -6.51
CA ALA A 48 -8.55 -6.54 -5.37
C ALA A 48 -7.09 -6.06 -5.44
N ALA A 49 -6.15 -6.97 -5.68
CA ALA A 49 -4.73 -6.63 -5.80
C ALA A 49 -4.45 -5.65 -6.96
N LYS A 50 -5.09 -5.85 -8.12
CA LYS A 50 -4.99 -4.93 -9.27
C LYS A 50 -5.53 -3.54 -8.93
N ALA A 51 -6.70 -3.46 -8.29
CA ALA A 51 -7.27 -2.18 -7.90
C ALA A 51 -6.38 -1.43 -6.89
N ILE A 52 -5.83 -2.12 -5.90
CA ILE A 52 -4.89 -1.54 -4.93
C ILE A 52 -3.64 -1.01 -5.63
N GLN A 53 -3.08 -1.77 -6.59
CA GLN A 53 -1.93 -1.35 -7.39
C GLN A 53 -2.23 -0.06 -8.17
N GLU A 54 -3.36 0.00 -8.88
CA GLU A 54 -3.75 1.15 -9.69
C GLU A 54 -4.01 2.40 -8.84
N VAL A 55 -4.70 2.27 -7.71
CA VAL A 55 -4.92 3.37 -6.75
C VAL A 55 -3.59 3.86 -6.19
N SER A 56 -2.72 2.95 -5.75
CA SER A 56 -1.40 3.31 -5.20
C SER A 56 -0.52 4.01 -6.24
N ARG A 57 -0.56 3.54 -7.49
CA ARG A 57 0.13 4.18 -8.62
C ARG A 57 -0.43 5.58 -8.88
N GLY A 58 -1.74 5.74 -8.91
CA GLY A 58 -2.41 7.03 -9.08
C GLY A 58 -2.03 8.03 -7.98
N LEU A 59 -1.96 7.59 -6.72
CA LEU A 59 -1.50 8.42 -5.61
C LEU A 59 -0.03 8.81 -5.76
N PHE A 60 0.84 7.86 -6.13
CA PHE A 60 2.25 8.14 -6.36
C PHE A 60 2.46 9.17 -7.49
N VAL A 61 1.77 9.01 -8.62
CA VAL A 61 1.82 9.96 -9.75
C VAL A 61 1.18 11.30 -9.38
N GLY A 62 0.04 11.30 -8.68
CA GLY A 62 -0.62 12.51 -8.21
C GLY A 62 0.25 13.31 -7.23
N HIS A 63 1.02 12.63 -6.38
CA HIS A 63 2.05 13.24 -5.55
C HIS A 63 3.30 13.67 -6.34
N ALA A 64 3.64 12.98 -7.44
CA ALA A 64 4.75 13.33 -8.32
C ALA A 64 4.44 14.51 -9.25
N GLY A 65 3.19 14.96 -9.31
CA GLY A 65 2.75 16.11 -10.10
C GLY A 65 1.88 15.70 -11.28
N LYS A 66 0.66 16.25 -11.32
CA LYS A 66 0.18 16.78 -12.60
C LYS A 66 1.17 17.86 -13.00
N ASP A 67 2.18 17.50 -13.78
CA ASP A 67 2.81 18.49 -14.64
C ASP A 67 1.69 19.06 -15.51
N ARG A 68 1.47 20.36 -15.32
CA ARG A 68 0.57 21.19 -16.10
C ARG A 68 1.24 21.41 -17.45
N ASN A 69 0.71 20.76 -18.49
CA ASN A 69 0.75 21.12 -19.91
C ASN A 69 -0.06 19.99 -20.59
N GLU A 70 -1.27 20.13 -21.11
CA GLU A 70 -1.81 21.15 -22.03
C GLU A 70 -0.79 21.75 -22.99
#